data_AF-U2KWM0-F1
#
_entry.id   AF-U2KWM0-F1
#
_cell.length_a   1.000
_cell.length_b   1.000
_cell.length_c   1.000
_cell.angle_alpha   90.00
_cell.angle_beta   90.00
_cell.angle_gamma   90.00
#
_symmetry.space_group_name_H-M   'P 1'
#
loop_
_entity.id
_entity.type
_entity.pdbx_description
1 polymer ?
#
loop_
_entity_poly.entity_id
_entity_poly.type
_entity_poly.pdbx_seq_one_letter_code
_entity_poly.pdbx_strand_id
1 'polypeptide(L)'
;MKAQTKTLIDRFLRTYREVFSDKDFARILGKMGVRATRTICEEYLASSDCVFALDDGFYITRAGAFSNRFFSFKPTRAEVEHNCFAAGGRCMPFVDPEMLPSSLTFTYKGEALSQKVVTFAGADAADLFALYGAEFASQYIAADPANKGMDLASQDFELPPEVHLTVNSLEPLVKYCSFKYGDRILCRVVDWDFGRIEVVPVKRDENPMRMQTDDLERQNWYARLESDLLESFAVVGPCASIEEQLACVFFDDVKVLCTAHCGSVEEFLQQSRKVAYEPFGVETRLWKAGEEVPAVGTWNNFLNINTDSDDPIFEDLAAPDFVFDAYIEDQLFEKKYDPDLVLDRILPDGVHLKPEERKILLLHIDSCHAIIKKDYNWFADFHIGPLRRRALALYRKANQLVLEIDRSAVNLERYPQQELVILSQIFNHVLHVLEIIECEPAAATEDADEIAASLDGMECNFEDISGELTDAVKSEKRNGFIVVK
;
A
#
# COMPACT_ATOMS: atom_id res chain seq x y z
N MET A 1 8.14 -0.50 21.47
CA MET A 1 9.24 0.49 21.31
C MET A 1 8.77 1.83 21.88
N LYS A 2 9.60 2.67 22.53
CA LYS A 2 9.11 3.98 23.04
C LYS A 2 8.75 4.89 21.86
N ALA A 3 7.63 5.61 21.91
CA ALA A 3 7.14 6.46 20.80
C ALA A 3 8.21 7.43 20.24
N GLN A 4 9.01 8.05 21.12
CA GLN A 4 10.12 8.94 20.71
C GLN A 4 11.21 8.24 19.89
N THR A 5 11.43 6.95 20.11
CA THR A 5 12.39 6.16 19.35
C THR A 5 11.87 5.89 17.94
N LYS A 6 10.59 5.54 17.78
CA LYS A 6 9.96 5.30 16.48
C LYS A 6 10.06 6.55 15.59
N THR A 7 9.65 7.70 16.12
CA THR A 7 9.73 9.00 15.41
C THR A 7 11.14 9.36 14.93
N LEU A 8 12.16 9.01 15.71
CA LEU A 8 13.55 9.28 15.36
C LEU A 8 14.07 8.35 14.26
N ILE A 9 13.64 7.09 14.27
CA ILE A 9 13.96 6.11 13.23
C ILE A 9 13.27 6.49 11.93
N ASP A 10 11.97 6.76 11.98
CA ASP A 10 11.18 7.18 10.81
C ASP A 10 11.79 8.41 10.16
N ARG A 11 12.16 9.41 10.97
CA ARG A 11 12.85 10.61 10.47
C ARG A 11 14.16 10.27 9.76
N PHE A 12 14.95 9.33 10.28
CA PHE A 12 16.19 8.93 9.61
C PHE A 12 15.89 8.29 8.25
N LEU A 13 14.98 7.32 8.21
CA LEU A 13 14.60 6.61 6.98
C LEU A 13 14.01 7.55 5.92
N ARG A 14 13.27 8.59 6.35
CA ARG A 14 12.67 9.57 5.44
C ARG A 14 13.61 10.66 4.97
N THR A 15 14.73 10.95 5.67
CA THR A 15 15.57 12.13 5.35
C THR A 15 17.02 11.83 5.02
N TYR A 16 17.56 10.67 5.42
CA TYR A 16 18.94 10.31 5.08
C TYR A 16 19.07 10.13 3.56
N ARG A 17 20.19 10.51 2.96
CA ARG A 17 20.33 10.51 1.47
C ARG A 17 21.55 9.75 0.95
N GLU A 18 22.40 9.26 1.84
CA GLU A 18 23.60 8.53 1.47
C GLU A 18 23.37 7.01 1.58
N VAL A 19 24.22 6.24 0.93
CA VAL A 19 24.25 4.78 1.11
C VAL A 19 24.77 4.46 2.52
N PHE A 20 24.15 3.51 3.20
CA PHE A 20 24.53 3.09 4.54
C PHE A 20 24.49 1.57 4.71
N SER A 21 25.21 1.06 5.71
CA SER A 21 25.14 -0.34 6.12
C SER A 21 24.27 -0.51 7.36
N ASP A 22 23.85 -1.75 7.63
CA ASP A 22 23.23 -2.16 8.89
C ASP A 22 24.04 -1.74 10.13
N LYS A 23 25.38 -1.75 10.03
CA LYS A 23 26.30 -1.27 11.10
C LYS A 23 26.19 0.23 11.33
N ASP A 24 26.01 1.01 10.27
CA ASP A 24 25.84 2.45 10.38
C ASP A 24 24.48 2.78 10.98
N PHE A 25 23.43 2.06 10.57
CA PHE A 25 22.10 2.16 11.16
C PHE A 25 22.10 1.81 12.66
N ALA A 26 22.68 0.67 13.05
CA ALA A 26 22.83 0.29 14.46
C ALA A 26 23.63 1.33 15.28
N ARG A 27 24.64 1.96 14.68
CA ARG A 27 25.41 3.04 15.33
C ARG A 27 24.55 4.29 15.56
N ILE A 28 23.67 4.62 14.61
CA ILE A 28 22.74 5.75 14.72
C ILE A 28 21.70 5.47 15.81
N LEU A 29 21.10 4.28 15.81
CA LEU A 29 20.21 3.81 16.87
C LEU A 29 20.87 3.88 18.25
N GLY A 30 22.13 3.44 18.34
CA GLY A 30 22.93 3.52 19.57
C GLY A 30 23.11 4.96 20.08
N LYS A 31 23.33 5.93 19.19
CA LYS A 31 23.39 7.37 19.55
C LYS A 31 22.05 7.91 20.04
N MET A 32 20.94 7.31 19.61
CA MET A 32 19.58 7.63 20.04
C MET A 32 19.17 6.92 21.33
N GLY A 33 20.07 6.14 21.95
CA GLY A 33 19.80 5.39 23.17
C GLY A 33 19.08 4.06 22.94
N VAL A 34 19.01 3.59 21.70
CA VAL A 34 18.40 2.32 21.30
C VAL A 34 19.49 1.28 21.14
N ARG A 35 19.40 0.18 21.89
CA ARG A 35 20.29 -0.97 21.69
C ARG A 35 19.58 -1.95 20.77
N ALA A 36 19.97 -1.95 19.50
CA ALA A 36 19.55 -2.95 18.54
C ALA A 36 20.76 -3.82 18.15
N THR A 37 20.52 -5.12 17.96
CA THR A 37 21.53 -6.00 17.36
C THR A 37 21.57 -5.77 15.86
N ARG A 38 22.66 -6.23 15.22
CA ARG A 38 22.82 -6.14 13.77
C ARG A 38 21.69 -6.87 13.04
N THR A 39 21.31 -8.06 13.51
CA THR A 39 20.22 -8.87 12.97
C THR A 39 18.88 -8.15 13.03
N ILE A 40 18.53 -7.55 14.17
CA ILE A 40 17.30 -6.75 14.31
C ILE A 40 17.29 -5.56 13.34
N CYS A 41 18.45 -4.92 13.14
CA CYS A 41 18.57 -3.82 12.18
C CYS A 41 18.39 -4.30 10.73
N GLU A 42 18.97 -5.44 10.37
CA GLU A 42 18.85 -6.05 9.05
C GLU A 42 17.40 -6.45 8.75
N GLU A 43 16.75 -7.16 9.68
CA GLU A 43 15.34 -7.54 9.58
C GLU A 43 14.44 -6.31 9.43
N TYR A 44 14.64 -5.29 10.26
CA TYR A 44 13.84 -4.06 10.21
C TYR A 44 14.04 -3.26 8.92
N LEU A 45 15.27 -3.23 8.37
CA LEU A 45 15.53 -2.56 7.10
C LEU A 45 14.98 -3.36 5.92
N ALA A 46 15.04 -4.70 5.98
CA ALA A 46 14.48 -5.57 4.95
C ALA A 46 12.95 -5.51 4.89
N SER A 47 12.29 -5.21 6.01
CA SER A 47 10.84 -5.05 6.09
C SER A 47 10.34 -3.61 5.94
N SER A 48 11.21 -2.64 5.60
CA SER A 48 10.84 -1.23 5.57
C SER A 48 10.63 -0.74 4.14
N ASP A 49 9.42 -0.24 3.86
CA ASP A 49 9.06 0.32 2.55
C ASP A 49 9.86 1.60 2.22
N CYS A 50 10.47 2.24 3.22
CA CYS A 50 11.25 3.47 3.05
C CYS A 50 12.67 3.23 2.50
N VAL A 51 13.09 1.98 2.30
CA VAL A 51 14.48 1.62 2.01
C VAL A 51 14.56 0.63 0.84
N PHE A 52 15.52 0.84 -0.05
CA PHE A 52 15.93 -0.14 -1.03
C PHE A 52 17.19 -0.86 -0.57
N ALA A 53 17.19 -2.19 -0.69
CA ALA A 53 18.38 -3.00 -0.52
C ALA A 53 19.30 -2.84 -1.74
N LEU A 54 20.60 -2.77 -1.47
CA LEU A 54 21.68 -2.76 -2.45
C LEU A 54 22.53 -4.03 -2.30
N ASP A 55 23.36 -4.29 -3.30
CA ASP A 55 24.38 -5.34 -3.22
C ASP A 55 25.27 -5.18 -1.98
N ASP A 56 25.85 -6.30 -1.51
CA ASP A 56 26.80 -6.38 -0.39
C ASP A 56 26.28 -5.91 0.98
N GLY A 57 24.96 -5.93 1.20
CA GLY A 57 24.34 -5.59 2.49
C GLY A 57 24.35 -4.09 2.79
N PHE A 58 24.32 -3.29 1.73
CA PHE A 58 24.11 -1.85 1.79
C PHE A 58 22.64 -1.51 1.53
N TYR A 59 22.28 -0.30 1.92
CA TYR A 59 20.92 0.21 1.82
C TYR A 59 20.94 1.67 1.39
N ILE A 60 19.86 2.10 0.74
CA ILE A 60 19.60 3.50 0.46
C ILE A 60 18.12 3.79 0.71
N THR A 61 17.84 4.91 1.33
CA THR A 61 16.46 5.36 1.56
C THR A 61 15.81 5.82 0.25
N ARG A 62 14.48 5.84 0.19
CA ARG A 62 13.74 6.47 -0.93
C ARG A 62 14.13 7.94 -1.11
N ALA A 63 14.34 8.67 -0.02
CA ALA A 63 14.83 10.04 -0.08
C ALA A 63 16.21 10.16 -0.74
N GLY A 64 17.12 9.22 -0.50
CA GLY A 64 18.42 9.15 -1.18
C GLY A 64 18.32 8.75 -2.64
N ALA A 65 17.39 7.84 -2.97
CA ALA A 65 17.16 7.39 -4.34
C ALA A 65 16.59 8.50 -5.24
N PHE A 66 15.56 9.21 -4.75
CA PHE A 66 14.73 10.12 -5.56
C PHE A 66 15.05 11.60 -5.41
N SER A 67 15.74 12.05 -4.35
CA SER A 67 16.15 13.45 -4.25
C SER A 67 17.06 13.84 -5.43
N ASN A 68 16.81 15.03 -6.00
CA ASN A 68 17.45 15.54 -7.22
C ASN A 68 17.20 14.73 -8.49
N ARG A 69 16.26 13.78 -8.49
CA ARG A 69 15.83 13.09 -9.71
C ARG A 69 14.81 13.92 -10.47
N PHE A 70 14.70 13.61 -11.75
CA PHE A 70 13.83 14.29 -12.69
C PHE A 70 12.69 13.37 -13.11
N PHE A 71 11.51 13.96 -13.24
CA PHE A 71 10.34 13.36 -13.86
C PHE A 71 9.56 14.44 -14.60
N SER A 72 8.57 14.08 -15.40
CA SER A 72 7.83 15.10 -16.15
C SER A 72 6.40 14.69 -16.46
N PHE A 73 5.57 15.67 -16.78
CA PHE A 73 4.21 15.44 -17.23
C PHE A 73 3.72 16.57 -18.14
N LYS A 74 2.63 16.30 -18.86
CA LYS A 74 1.90 17.31 -19.63
C LYS A 74 0.58 17.61 -18.92
N PRO A 75 0.31 18.86 -18.55
CA PRO A 75 -1.01 19.25 -18.08
C PRO A 75 -2.08 18.94 -19.13
N THR A 76 -3.24 18.50 -18.67
CA THR A 76 -4.40 18.23 -19.52
C THR A 76 -4.93 19.53 -20.14
N ARG A 77 -5.83 19.38 -21.10
CA ARG A 77 -6.50 20.53 -21.71
C ARG A 77 -7.30 21.32 -20.68
N ALA A 78 -8.06 20.63 -19.83
CA ALA A 78 -8.87 21.25 -18.78
C ALA A 78 -7.99 22.04 -17.80
N GLU A 79 -6.85 21.49 -17.40
CA GLU A 79 -5.88 22.16 -16.53
C GLU A 79 -5.33 23.47 -17.13
N VAL A 80 -4.94 23.44 -18.40
CA VAL A 80 -4.42 24.63 -19.09
C VAL A 80 -5.50 25.69 -19.29
N GLU A 81 -6.74 25.29 -19.62
CA GLU A 81 -7.88 26.21 -19.75
C GLU A 81 -8.16 26.96 -18.42
N HIS A 82 -7.91 26.32 -17.28
CA HIS A 82 -8.01 26.91 -15.94
C HIS A 82 -6.71 27.58 -15.44
N ASN A 83 -5.65 27.64 -16.26
CA ASN A 83 -4.32 28.09 -15.87
C ASN A 83 -3.82 27.44 -14.57
N CYS A 84 -3.95 26.12 -14.45
CA CYS A 84 -3.50 25.37 -13.29
C CYS A 84 -2.99 23.97 -13.65
N PHE A 85 -2.46 23.25 -12.67
CA PHE A 85 -2.27 21.80 -12.73
C PHE A 85 -2.46 21.17 -11.35
N ALA A 86 -3.07 19.99 -11.31
CA ALA A 86 -3.14 19.13 -10.13
C ALA A 86 -1.91 18.23 -10.09
N ALA A 87 -1.43 17.90 -8.88
CA ALA A 87 -0.35 16.94 -8.74
C ALA A 87 -0.82 15.51 -9.07
N GLY A 88 -2.01 15.11 -8.59
CA GLY A 88 -2.58 13.79 -8.85
C GLY A 88 -1.59 12.66 -8.54
N GLY A 89 -1.65 11.58 -9.32
CA GLY A 89 -0.69 10.48 -9.26
C GLY A 89 0.66 10.74 -9.96
N ARG A 90 0.85 11.93 -10.55
CA ARG A 90 1.98 12.24 -11.46
C ARG A 90 3.34 12.33 -10.77
N CYS A 91 3.31 12.49 -9.45
CA CYS A 91 4.50 12.63 -8.64
C CYS A 91 4.98 11.27 -8.10
N MET A 92 4.26 10.16 -8.34
CA MET A 92 4.76 8.83 -7.99
C MET A 92 5.94 8.42 -8.87
N PRO A 93 6.97 7.74 -8.32
CA PRO A 93 7.26 7.45 -6.91
C PRO A 93 8.19 8.51 -6.26
N PHE A 94 8.21 9.72 -6.84
CA PHE A 94 9.19 10.77 -6.57
C PHE A 94 8.92 11.62 -5.32
N VAL A 95 7.83 11.34 -4.63
CA VAL A 95 7.44 11.95 -3.35
C VAL A 95 7.08 10.86 -2.36
N ASP A 96 6.99 11.23 -1.10
CA ASP A 96 6.53 10.33 -0.06
C ASP A 96 5.10 9.81 -0.35
N PRO A 97 4.88 8.47 -0.38
CA PRO A 97 3.57 7.90 -0.67
C PRO A 97 2.51 8.25 0.39
N GLU A 98 2.90 8.60 1.61
CA GLU A 98 1.96 9.04 2.66
C GLU A 98 1.48 10.48 2.47
N MET A 99 2.10 11.26 1.58
CA MET A 99 1.72 12.64 1.34
C MET A 99 0.55 12.75 0.36
N LEU A 100 -0.48 13.47 0.78
CA LEU A 100 -1.58 13.83 -0.11
C LEU A 100 -1.08 14.70 -1.29
N PRO A 101 -1.53 14.46 -2.53
CA PRO A 101 -1.16 15.28 -3.69
C PRO A 101 -1.42 16.78 -3.52
N SER A 102 -2.47 17.14 -2.77
CA SER A 102 -2.85 18.53 -2.46
C SER A 102 -1.85 19.24 -1.54
N SER A 103 -1.06 18.48 -0.77
CA SER A 103 -0.05 19.01 0.16
C SER A 103 1.31 19.30 -0.47
N LEU A 104 1.54 18.82 -1.71
CA LEU A 104 2.79 18.99 -2.43
C LEU A 104 3.07 20.46 -2.77
N THR A 105 4.32 20.88 -2.61
CA THR A 105 4.74 22.26 -2.88
C THR A 105 5.59 22.33 -4.14
N PHE A 106 5.13 23.11 -5.11
CA PHE A 106 5.84 23.33 -6.37
C PHE A 106 6.49 24.72 -6.39
N THR A 107 7.73 24.79 -6.87
CA THR A 107 8.52 26.03 -6.93
C THR A 107 9.01 26.29 -8.34
N TYR A 108 9.01 27.55 -8.77
CA TYR A 108 9.56 28.00 -10.04
C TYR A 108 10.56 29.12 -9.79
N LYS A 109 11.82 28.94 -10.22
CA LYS A 109 12.93 29.89 -9.99
C LYS A 109 13.09 30.29 -8.51
N GLY A 110 12.86 29.34 -7.61
CA GLY A 110 12.97 29.54 -6.16
C GLY A 110 11.74 30.16 -5.49
N GLU A 111 10.71 30.54 -6.24
CA GLU A 111 9.43 31.04 -5.69
C GLU A 111 8.37 29.94 -5.70
N ALA A 112 7.61 29.80 -4.61
CA ALA A 112 6.50 28.86 -4.55
C ALA A 112 5.37 29.28 -5.49
N LEU A 113 4.83 28.32 -6.25
CA LEU A 113 3.62 28.53 -7.04
C LEU A 113 2.43 28.69 -6.11
N SER A 114 1.53 29.62 -6.42
CA SER A 114 0.30 29.79 -5.64
C SER A 114 -0.63 28.61 -5.85
N GLN A 115 -1.20 28.09 -4.77
CA GLN A 115 -2.28 27.12 -4.82
C GLN A 115 -3.64 27.84 -4.92
N LYS A 116 -4.59 27.22 -5.61
CA LYS A 116 -5.98 27.66 -5.71
C LYS A 116 -6.91 26.46 -5.81
N VAL A 117 -8.19 26.66 -5.52
CA VAL A 117 -9.22 25.62 -5.68
C VAL A 117 -9.88 25.78 -7.04
N VAL A 118 -10.02 24.69 -7.79
CA VAL A 118 -10.68 24.65 -9.10
C VAL A 118 -11.67 23.49 -9.14
N THR A 119 -12.81 23.70 -9.78
CA THR A 119 -13.82 22.67 -10.01
C THR A 119 -13.49 21.87 -11.26
N PHE A 120 -13.52 20.55 -11.15
CA PHE A 120 -13.36 19.61 -12.26
C PHE A 120 -14.59 18.71 -12.36
N ALA A 121 -14.84 18.17 -13.56
CA ALA A 121 -15.77 17.05 -13.69
C ALA A 121 -15.21 15.83 -12.93
N GLY A 122 -16.07 15.07 -12.27
CA GLY A 122 -15.67 13.91 -11.47
C GLY A 122 -14.83 12.89 -12.27
N ALA A 123 -15.20 12.63 -13.53
CA ALA A 123 -14.45 11.75 -14.42
C ALA A 123 -13.05 12.29 -14.76
N ASP A 124 -12.94 13.58 -15.11
CA ASP A 124 -11.66 14.22 -15.41
C ASP A 124 -10.75 14.23 -14.16
N ALA A 125 -11.33 14.39 -12.97
CA ALA A 125 -10.61 14.29 -11.72
C ALA A 125 -10.11 12.86 -11.47
N ALA A 126 -10.96 11.84 -11.64
CA ALA A 126 -10.56 10.45 -11.47
C ALA A 126 -9.35 10.06 -12.35
N ASP A 127 -9.31 10.53 -13.61
CA ASP A 127 -8.19 10.30 -14.53
C ASP A 127 -6.85 10.83 -13.98
N LEU A 128 -6.86 11.97 -13.25
CA LEU A 128 -5.66 12.55 -12.63
C LEU A 128 -5.10 11.69 -11.49
N PHE A 129 -5.94 10.82 -10.91
CA PHE A 129 -5.60 9.94 -9.80
C PHE A 129 -5.56 8.46 -10.19
N ALA A 130 -5.70 8.13 -11.48
CA ALA A 130 -5.75 6.74 -11.95
C ALA A 130 -4.54 5.87 -11.55
N LEU A 131 -3.36 6.48 -11.36
CA LEU A 131 -2.15 5.78 -10.89
C LEU A 131 -2.26 5.28 -9.44
N TYR A 132 -3.16 5.83 -8.63
CA TYR A 132 -3.45 5.30 -7.30
C TYR A 132 -4.29 4.02 -7.34
N GLY A 133 -4.88 3.67 -8.50
CA GLY A 133 -5.94 2.67 -8.60
C GLY A 133 -7.31 3.35 -8.67
N ALA A 134 -8.20 2.82 -9.50
CA ALA A 134 -9.54 3.39 -9.70
C ALA A 134 -10.36 3.38 -8.39
N GLU A 135 -10.14 2.36 -7.58
CA GLU A 135 -10.73 2.12 -6.27
C GLU A 135 -10.30 3.14 -5.19
N PHE A 136 -9.11 3.74 -5.34
CA PHE A 136 -8.58 4.71 -4.38
C PHE A 136 -8.74 6.17 -4.83
N ALA A 137 -8.98 6.41 -6.12
CA ALA A 137 -9.08 7.77 -6.67
C ALA A 137 -10.09 8.64 -5.91
N SER A 138 -11.26 8.10 -5.54
CA SER A 138 -12.29 8.82 -4.80
C SER A 138 -11.83 9.23 -3.40
N GLN A 139 -11.09 8.35 -2.71
CA GLN A 139 -10.54 8.62 -1.37
C GLN A 139 -9.53 9.77 -1.40
N TYR A 140 -8.59 9.76 -2.36
CA TYR A 140 -7.62 10.85 -2.52
C TYR A 140 -8.29 12.19 -2.88
N ILE A 141 -9.36 12.15 -3.67
CA ILE A 141 -10.13 13.35 -4.03
C ILE A 141 -10.88 13.89 -2.79
N ALA A 142 -11.54 13.03 -2.01
CA ALA A 142 -12.23 13.47 -0.79
C ALA A 142 -11.28 13.96 0.31
N ALA A 143 -10.09 13.37 0.41
CA ALA A 143 -9.05 13.81 1.34
C ALA A 143 -8.46 15.18 0.98
N ASP A 144 -8.71 15.71 -0.23
CA ASP A 144 -8.34 17.07 -0.59
C ASP A 144 -9.05 18.08 0.34
N PRO A 145 -8.32 19.01 0.99
CA PRO A 145 -8.92 20.05 1.82
C PRO A 145 -10.03 20.87 1.13
N ALA A 146 -10.01 20.95 -0.21
CA ALA A 146 -11.04 21.60 -1.01
C ALA A 146 -12.42 20.91 -0.94
N ASN A 147 -12.46 19.61 -0.62
CA ASN A 147 -13.68 18.81 -0.49
C ASN A 147 -14.08 18.57 0.98
N LYS A 148 -13.55 19.36 1.92
CA LYS A 148 -13.85 19.20 3.35
C LYS A 148 -15.36 19.15 3.62
N GLY A 149 -15.81 18.04 4.21
CA GLY A 149 -17.23 17.79 4.52
C GLY A 149 -17.98 17.03 3.42
N MET A 150 -17.30 16.60 2.36
CA MET A 150 -17.81 15.57 1.44
C MET A 150 -17.79 14.22 2.15
N ASP A 151 -18.98 13.66 2.36
CA ASP A 151 -19.14 12.32 2.93
C ASP A 151 -19.33 11.32 1.79
N LEU A 152 -18.21 10.77 1.30
CA LEU A 152 -18.23 9.75 0.25
C LEU A 152 -18.75 8.40 0.75
N ALA A 153 -18.59 8.09 2.04
CA ALA A 153 -19.11 6.85 2.63
C ALA A 153 -20.64 6.80 2.52
N SER A 154 -21.31 7.94 2.67
CA SER A 154 -22.76 8.05 2.45
C SER A 154 -23.22 7.89 0.99
N GLN A 155 -22.28 7.90 0.03
CA GLN A 155 -22.54 7.83 -1.41
C GLN A 155 -21.88 6.60 -2.06
N ASP A 156 -21.66 5.54 -1.29
CA ASP A 156 -21.03 4.29 -1.75
C ASP A 156 -19.67 4.53 -2.46
N PHE A 157 -18.94 5.56 -2.03
CA PHE A 157 -17.66 6.00 -2.62
C PHE A 157 -17.72 6.41 -4.10
N GLU A 158 -18.91 6.65 -4.65
CA GLU A 158 -19.07 7.21 -5.99
C GLU A 158 -18.70 8.70 -6.01
N LEU A 159 -17.97 9.12 -7.05
CA LEU A 159 -17.61 10.51 -7.23
C LEU A 159 -18.83 11.33 -7.72
N PRO A 160 -19.10 12.51 -7.12
CA PRO A 160 -20.13 13.39 -7.64
C PRO A 160 -19.75 13.94 -9.03
N PRO A 161 -20.72 14.48 -9.80
CA PRO A 161 -20.48 14.99 -11.15
C PRO A 161 -19.40 16.08 -11.22
N GLU A 162 -19.25 16.86 -10.14
CA GLU A 162 -18.24 17.89 -10.00
C GLU A 162 -17.55 17.77 -8.64
N VAL A 163 -16.23 17.94 -8.63
CA VAL A 163 -15.38 17.92 -7.43
C VAL A 163 -14.46 19.12 -7.41
N HIS A 164 -13.98 19.49 -6.22
CA HIS A 164 -13.03 20.59 -6.07
C HIS A 164 -11.62 20.05 -5.80
N LEU A 165 -10.62 20.53 -6.53
CA LEU A 165 -9.23 20.11 -6.33
C LEU A 165 -8.37 21.31 -5.94
N THR A 166 -7.47 21.10 -4.98
CA THR A 166 -6.37 22.02 -4.68
C THR A 166 -5.29 21.86 -5.75
N VAL A 167 -5.10 22.91 -6.54
CA VAL A 167 -4.23 22.90 -7.73
C VAL A 167 -3.20 24.03 -7.70
N ASN A 168 -2.11 23.85 -8.43
CA ASN A 168 -1.02 24.82 -8.54
C ASN A 168 -1.24 25.75 -9.74
N SER A 169 -0.97 27.04 -9.58
CA SER A 169 -1.16 28.04 -10.63
C SER A 169 -0.09 27.94 -11.72
N LEU A 170 -0.53 27.92 -12.98
CA LEU A 170 0.35 28.05 -14.15
C LEU A 170 0.65 29.51 -14.53
N GLU A 171 0.02 30.49 -13.88
CA GLU A 171 0.16 31.91 -14.23
C GLU A 171 1.62 32.39 -14.34
N PRO A 172 2.55 32.02 -13.43
CA PRO A 172 3.96 32.39 -13.57
C PRO A 172 4.58 31.82 -14.84
N LEU A 173 4.26 30.57 -15.19
CA LEU A 173 4.79 29.89 -16.38
C LEU A 173 4.20 30.50 -17.66
N VAL A 174 2.91 30.82 -17.67
CA VAL A 174 2.24 31.50 -18.79
C VAL A 174 2.83 32.90 -19.00
N LYS A 175 2.99 33.68 -17.91
CA LYS A 175 3.50 35.06 -17.97
C LYS A 175 4.95 35.14 -18.42
N TYR A 176 5.83 34.31 -17.84
CA TYR A 176 7.27 34.42 -18.07
C TYR A 176 7.79 33.53 -19.20
N CYS A 177 7.07 32.46 -19.53
CA CYS A 177 7.50 31.49 -20.54
C CYS A 177 6.50 31.34 -21.69
N SER A 178 5.34 32.01 -21.70
CA SER A 178 4.31 31.78 -22.72
C SER A 178 3.88 30.30 -22.79
N PHE A 179 3.79 29.67 -21.62
CA PHE A 179 3.36 28.27 -21.48
C PHE A 179 1.96 28.07 -22.08
N LYS A 180 1.78 26.99 -22.85
CA LYS A 180 0.52 26.67 -23.55
C LYS A 180 0.25 25.17 -23.55
N TYR A 181 -0.95 24.79 -23.97
CA TYR A 181 -1.32 23.39 -24.09
C TYR A 181 -0.37 22.61 -25.03
N GLY A 182 0.07 21.44 -24.56
CA GLY A 182 1.07 20.61 -25.21
C GLY A 182 2.51 20.88 -24.77
N ASP A 183 2.77 21.96 -24.04
CA ASP A 183 4.03 22.14 -23.31
C ASP A 183 4.11 21.16 -22.13
N ARG A 184 5.34 20.87 -21.70
CA ARG A 184 5.65 19.92 -20.62
C ARG A 184 6.16 20.65 -19.40
N ILE A 185 5.88 20.09 -18.23
CA ILE A 185 6.50 20.48 -16.97
C ILE A 185 7.54 19.42 -16.62
N LEU A 186 8.82 19.80 -16.68
CA LEU A 186 9.91 19.01 -16.13
C LEU A 186 10.02 19.33 -14.65
N CYS A 187 10.01 18.29 -13.82
CA CYS A 187 10.06 18.39 -12.37
C CYS A 187 11.39 17.86 -11.86
N ARG A 188 11.95 18.52 -10.84
CA ARG A 188 13.10 18.04 -10.08
C ARG A 188 12.72 17.93 -8.62
N VAL A 189 12.92 16.76 -8.02
CA VAL A 189 12.66 16.54 -6.60
C VAL A 189 13.71 17.30 -5.79
N VAL A 190 13.28 18.26 -4.97
CA VAL A 190 14.17 19.01 -4.07
C VAL A 190 14.24 18.34 -2.71
N ASP A 191 13.07 17.91 -2.23
CA ASP A 191 12.92 17.23 -0.94
C ASP A 191 11.79 16.20 -1.03
N TRP A 192 12.15 14.92 -0.87
CA TRP A 192 11.22 13.79 -1.00
C TRP A 192 10.23 13.76 0.18
N ASP A 193 10.73 13.86 1.42
CA ASP A 193 9.96 13.78 2.67
C ASP A 193 8.96 14.94 2.83
N PHE A 194 9.33 16.13 2.34
CA PHE A 194 8.47 17.32 2.40
C PHE A 194 7.71 17.59 1.10
N GLY A 195 7.77 16.69 0.10
CA GLY A 195 7.05 16.84 -1.16
C GLY A 195 7.38 18.15 -1.91
N ARG A 196 8.64 18.59 -1.89
CA ARG A 196 9.08 19.84 -2.52
C ARG A 196 9.65 19.58 -3.90
N ILE A 197 9.02 20.17 -4.90
CA ILE A 197 9.34 19.95 -6.31
C ILE A 197 9.67 21.28 -6.99
N GLU A 198 10.77 21.32 -7.73
CA GLU A 198 11.07 22.44 -8.64
C GLU A 198 10.51 22.13 -10.03
N VAL A 199 9.83 23.10 -10.63
CA VAL A 199 9.27 22.98 -11.98
C VAL A 199 10.06 23.80 -12.99
N VAL A 200 10.23 23.23 -14.18
CA VAL A 200 10.88 23.86 -15.33
C VAL A 200 9.99 23.66 -16.56
N PRO A 201 9.44 24.72 -17.17
CA PRO A 201 8.61 24.59 -18.36
C PRO A 201 9.46 24.22 -19.57
N VAL A 202 9.06 23.17 -20.29
CA VAL A 202 9.66 22.70 -21.53
C VAL A 202 8.68 22.96 -22.66
N LYS A 203 9.03 23.89 -23.54
CA LYS A 203 8.17 24.31 -24.64
C LYS A 203 8.07 23.23 -25.71
N ARG A 204 6.87 23.05 -26.23
CA ARG A 204 6.67 22.34 -27.50
C ARG A 204 7.14 23.22 -28.65
N ASP A 205 7.77 22.59 -29.65
CA ASP A 205 8.10 23.25 -30.91
C ASP A 205 6.83 23.77 -31.61
N GLU A 206 6.98 24.86 -32.37
CA GLU A 206 5.90 25.51 -33.12
C GLU A 206 5.35 24.62 -34.25
N ASN A 207 6.14 23.65 -34.75
CA ASN A 207 5.68 22.71 -35.76
C ASN A 207 5.38 21.31 -35.17
N PRO A 208 4.10 20.97 -34.92
CA PRO A 208 3.71 19.70 -34.32
C PRO A 208 3.94 18.48 -35.20
N MET A 209 4.24 18.65 -36.50
CA MET A 209 4.50 17.58 -37.46
C MET A 209 5.99 17.23 -37.56
N ARG A 210 6.88 18.00 -36.91
CA ARG A 210 8.32 17.78 -36.96
C ARG A 210 8.77 16.99 -35.73
N MET A 211 9.15 15.74 -35.94
CA MET A 211 9.72 14.90 -34.89
C MET A 211 11.14 15.38 -34.55
N GLN A 212 11.36 15.80 -33.31
CA GLN A 212 12.67 16.26 -32.83
C GLN A 212 13.48 15.14 -32.18
N THR A 213 14.76 15.39 -31.93
CA THR A 213 15.63 14.48 -31.17
C THR A 213 15.03 14.18 -29.79
N ASP A 214 14.53 15.20 -29.09
CA ASP A 214 13.85 15.04 -27.80
C ASP A 214 12.58 14.18 -27.86
N ASP A 215 11.86 14.18 -29.00
CA ASP A 215 10.70 13.30 -29.18
C ASP A 215 11.14 11.85 -29.36
N LEU A 216 12.25 11.63 -30.08
CA LEU A 216 12.84 10.30 -30.24
C LEU A 216 13.38 9.77 -28.90
N GLU A 217 14.04 10.61 -28.11
CA GLU A 217 14.50 10.25 -26.76
C GLU A 217 13.33 9.87 -25.86
N ARG A 218 12.21 10.60 -25.92
CA ARG A 218 10.98 10.23 -25.19
C ARG A 218 10.39 8.90 -25.66
N GLN A 219 10.36 8.63 -26.96
CA GLN A 219 9.90 7.34 -27.46
C GLN A 219 10.80 6.18 -26.99
N ASN A 220 12.12 6.40 -26.97
CA ASN A 220 13.06 5.45 -26.39
C ASN A 220 12.84 5.29 -24.88
N TRP A 221 12.54 6.37 -24.16
CA TRP A 221 12.20 6.34 -22.74
C TRP A 221 10.95 5.50 -22.47
N TYR A 222 9.89 5.65 -23.28
CA TYR A 222 8.68 4.82 -23.15
C TYR A 222 8.94 3.34 -23.42
N ALA A 223 9.72 3.03 -24.46
CA ALA A 223 10.11 1.66 -24.75
C ALA A 223 10.98 1.05 -23.63
N ARG A 224 11.83 1.87 -23.00
CA ARG A 224 12.65 1.47 -21.86
C ARG A 224 11.80 1.17 -20.63
N LEU A 225 10.92 2.09 -20.26
CA LEU A 225 9.98 1.91 -19.15
C LEU A 225 9.11 0.65 -19.35
N GLU A 226 8.61 0.40 -20.58
CA GLU A 226 7.86 -0.83 -20.87
C GLU A 226 8.68 -2.09 -20.62
N SER A 227 9.96 -2.09 -21.04
CA SER A 227 10.86 -3.21 -20.84
C SER A 227 11.16 -3.44 -19.36
N ASP A 228 11.47 -2.37 -18.62
CA ASP A 228 11.85 -2.46 -17.21
C ASP A 228 10.66 -2.88 -16.34
N LEU A 229 9.44 -2.42 -16.63
CA LEU A 229 8.21 -2.90 -15.97
C LEU A 229 7.99 -4.40 -16.21
N LEU A 230 8.13 -4.88 -17.46
CA LEU A 230 7.94 -6.29 -17.79
C LEU A 230 8.99 -7.19 -17.12
N GLU A 231 10.23 -6.70 -16.98
CA GLU A 231 11.28 -7.39 -16.23
C GLU A 231 10.98 -7.41 -14.73
N SER A 232 10.58 -6.26 -14.16
CA SER A 232 10.14 -6.14 -12.77
C SER A 232 9.02 -7.12 -12.43
N PHE A 233 8.00 -7.25 -13.27
CA PHE A 233 6.90 -8.21 -13.07
C PHE A 233 7.37 -9.66 -12.96
N ALA A 234 8.47 -10.02 -13.63
CA ALA A 234 9.03 -11.37 -13.55
C ALA A 234 9.87 -11.60 -12.28
N VAL A 235 10.46 -10.54 -11.72
CA VAL A 235 11.38 -10.61 -10.57
C VAL A 235 10.66 -10.39 -9.25
N VAL A 236 9.96 -9.25 -9.12
CA VAL A 236 9.30 -8.82 -7.87
C VAL A 236 7.80 -9.04 -7.86
N GLY A 237 7.19 -9.32 -9.02
CA GLY A 237 5.76 -9.58 -9.13
C GLY A 237 4.90 -8.32 -9.03
N PRO A 238 3.68 -8.40 -8.46
CA PRO A 238 2.74 -7.29 -8.43
C PRO A 238 3.01 -6.26 -7.33
N CYS A 239 3.92 -6.51 -6.38
CA CYS A 239 4.21 -5.62 -5.24
C CYS A 239 2.96 -5.27 -4.39
N ALA A 240 3.15 -4.46 -3.34
CA ALA A 240 2.07 -4.00 -2.45
C ALA A 240 1.28 -2.82 -3.03
N SER A 241 1.80 -2.08 -4.03
CA SER A 241 1.05 -1.02 -4.72
C SER A 241 1.64 -0.69 -6.10
N ILE A 242 0.88 0.03 -6.93
CA ILE A 242 1.41 0.64 -8.18
C ILE A 242 2.56 1.61 -7.87
N GLU A 243 2.46 2.34 -6.76
CA GLU A 243 3.52 3.25 -6.32
C GLU A 243 4.83 2.48 -6.09
N GLU A 244 4.78 1.35 -5.39
CA GLU A 244 5.94 0.51 -5.13
C GLU A 244 6.51 -0.12 -6.41
N GLN A 245 5.64 -0.60 -7.31
CA GLN A 245 6.06 -1.11 -8.62
C GLN A 245 6.88 -0.05 -9.38
N LEU A 246 6.40 1.19 -9.40
CA LEU A 246 7.09 2.30 -10.04
C LEU A 246 8.38 2.64 -9.26
N ALA A 247 8.35 2.62 -7.92
CA ALA A 247 9.50 2.90 -7.08
C ALA A 247 10.67 1.95 -7.39
N CYS A 248 10.41 0.65 -7.48
CA CYS A 248 11.40 -0.36 -7.84
C CYS A 248 11.98 -0.12 -9.24
N VAL A 249 11.12 0.06 -10.26
CA VAL A 249 11.57 0.26 -11.65
C VAL A 249 12.40 1.54 -11.82
N PHE A 250 11.93 2.66 -11.26
CA PHE A 250 12.68 3.93 -11.33
C PHE A 250 13.97 3.89 -10.52
N PHE A 251 14.04 3.09 -9.47
CA PHE A 251 15.26 2.89 -8.70
C PHE A 251 16.29 2.07 -9.50
N ASP A 252 15.89 0.93 -10.05
CA ASP A 252 16.75 0.01 -10.79
C ASP A 252 17.36 0.67 -12.03
N ASP A 253 16.59 1.51 -12.73
CA ASP A 253 17.10 2.27 -13.88
C ASP A 253 17.01 3.79 -13.72
N VAL A 254 17.44 4.28 -12.56
CA VAL A 254 17.43 5.71 -12.24
C VAL A 254 18.20 6.57 -13.23
N LYS A 255 19.24 6.02 -13.88
CA LYS A 255 20.10 6.78 -14.81
C LYS A 255 19.43 7.01 -16.17
N VAL A 256 18.63 6.06 -16.64
CA VAL A 256 17.95 6.17 -17.94
C VAL A 256 16.56 6.76 -17.78
N LEU A 257 15.86 6.41 -16.70
CA LEU A 257 14.48 6.85 -16.49
C LEU A 257 14.37 8.25 -15.89
N CYS A 258 15.29 8.67 -15.01
CA CYS A 258 15.23 9.99 -14.37
C CYS A 258 16.08 11.05 -15.10
N THR A 259 15.73 11.35 -16.35
CA THR A 259 16.48 12.26 -17.23
C THR A 259 15.69 13.52 -17.59
N ALA A 260 16.37 14.55 -18.10
CA ALA A 260 15.70 15.80 -18.51
C ALA A 260 14.73 15.63 -19.70
N HIS A 261 14.86 14.54 -20.45
CA HIS A 261 14.02 14.22 -21.61
C HIS A 261 13.02 13.09 -21.32
N CYS A 262 12.75 12.77 -20.05
CA CYS A 262 11.77 11.76 -19.66
C CYS A 262 10.35 12.08 -20.17
N GLY A 263 9.53 11.04 -20.33
CA GLY A 263 8.09 11.15 -20.51
C GLY A 263 7.33 11.21 -19.17
N SER A 264 6.03 10.94 -19.20
CA SER A 264 5.23 10.65 -18.00
C SER A 264 4.68 9.22 -18.04
N VAL A 265 4.40 8.66 -16.86
CA VAL A 265 3.78 7.33 -16.74
C VAL A 265 2.36 7.33 -17.31
N GLU A 266 1.60 8.41 -17.13
CA GLU A 266 0.25 8.56 -17.72
C GLU A 266 0.30 8.48 -19.26
N GLU A 267 1.21 9.23 -19.89
CA GLU A 267 1.39 9.21 -21.35
C GLU A 267 1.87 7.84 -21.83
N PHE A 268 2.69 7.15 -21.04
CA PHE A 268 3.12 5.77 -21.29
C PHE A 268 1.93 4.80 -21.30
N LEU A 269 1.08 4.83 -20.28
CA LEU A 269 -0.04 3.90 -20.16
C LEU A 269 -1.11 4.14 -21.23
N GLN A 270 -1.28 5.37 -21.70
CA GLN A 270 -2.20 5.69 -22.82
C GLN A 270 -1.77 5.10 -24.16
N GLN A 271 -0.49 4.77 -24.35
CA GLN A 271 0.06 4.28 -25.62
C GLN A 271 0.58 2.85 -25.57
N SER A 272 0.89 2.32 -24.37
CA SER A 272 1.36 0.95 -24.23
C SER A 272 0.27 -0.03 -24.66
N ARG A 273 0.71 -1.14 -25.25
CA ARG A 273 -0.15 -2.28 -25.59
C ARG A 273 0.23 -3.54 -24.83
N LYS A 274 1.30 -3.47 -24.03
CA LYS A 274 1.83 -4.60 -23.28
C LYS A 274 1.66 -4.43 -21.79
N VAL A 275 1.57 -3.19 -21.31
CA VAL A 275 1.32 -2.89 -19.90
C VAL A 275 0.01 -2.15 -19.79
N ALA A 276 -0.85 -2.59 -18.90
CA ALA A 276 -2.13 -1.96 -18.61
C ALA A 276 -2.45 -2.03 -17.12
N TYR A 277 -3.51 -1.34 -16.73
CA TYR A 277 -4.17 -1.53 -15.44
C TYR A 277 -4.94 -2.85 -15.51
N GLU A 278 -4.56 -3.82 -14.68
CA GLU A 278 -5.23 -5.11 -14.59
C GLU A 278 -5.79 -5.34 -13.18
N PRO A 279 -6.93 -6.06 -13.06
CA PRO A 279 -7.50 -6.41 -11.76
C PRO A 279 -6.54 -7.27 -10.93
N PHE A 280 -6.45 -6.95 -9.65
CA PHE A 280 -5.72 -7.70 -8.63
C PHE A 280 -6.59 -7.77 -7.37
N GLY A 281 -7.50 -8.73 -7.38
CA GLY A 281 -8.55 -8.87 -6.38
C GLY A 281 -9.48 -7.66 -6.38
N VAL A 282 -9.52 -6.92 -5.26
CA VAL A 282 -10.33 -5.69 -5.15
C VAL A 282 -9.57 -4.42 -5.56
N GLU A 283 -8.30 -4.57 -5.94
CA GLU A 283 -7.42 -3.48 -6.33
C GLU A 283 -7.01 -3.57 -7.79
N THR A 284 -6.31 -2.55 -8.27
CA THR A 284 -5.68 -2.50 -9.58
C THR A 284 -4.15 -2.54 -9.45
N ARG A 285 -3.49 -3.24 -10.38
CA ARG A 285 -2.01 -3.24 -10.52
C ARG A 285 -1.61 -2.93 -11.95
N LEU A 286 -0.37 -2.44 -12.15
CA LEU A 286 0.21 -2.47 -13.49
C LEU A 286 0.63 -3.91 -13.78
N TRP A 287 0.21 -4.44 -14.92
CA TRP A 287 0.56 -5.79 -15.34
C TRP A 287 0.57 -5.93 -16.86
N LYS A 288 0.85 -7.15 -17.33
CA LYS A 288 0.79 -7.49 -18.75
C LYS A 288 -0.64 -7.37 -19.26
N ALA A 289 -0.83 -6.58 -20.31
CA ALA A 289 -2.14 -6.25 -20.84
C ALA A 289 -2.93 -7.50 -21.27
N GLY A 290 -4.13 -7.66 -20.70
CA GLY A 290 -5.03 -8.79 -20.92
C GLY A 290 -4.63 -10.09 -20.21
N GLU A 291 -3.65 -10.06 -19.33
CA GLU A 291 -3.27 -11.19 -18.48
C GLU A 291 -3.78 -10.97 -17.05
N GLU A 292 -4.25 -12.05 -16.43
CA GLU A 292 -4.61 -12.05 -15.02
C GLU A 292 -3.37 -11.87 -14.15
N VAL A 293 -3.46 -11.00 -13.14
CA VAL A 293 -2.38 -10.81 -12.16
C VAL A 293 -2.40 -11.98 -11.17
N PRO A 294 -1.36 -12.83 -11.13
CA PRO A 294 -1.40 -14.05 -10.33
C PRO A 294 -1.13 -13.78 -8.85
N ALA A 295 -1.79 -14.55 -7.98
CA ALA A 295 -1.57 -14.51 -6.53
C ALA A 295 -0.22 -15.12 -6.14
N VAL A 296 0.23 -16.11 -6.90
CA VAL A 296 1.47 -16.86 -6.64
C VAL A 296 2.38 -16.78 -7.86
N GLY A 297 3.66 -16.55 -7.59
CA GLY A 297 4.70 -16.53 -8.62
C GLY A 297 6.07 -16.76 -8.02
N THR A 298 7.11 -16.61 -8.83
CA THR A 298 8.52 -16.79 -8.44
C THR A 298 8.97 -15.84 -7.32
N TRP A 299 8.25 -14.75 -7.13
CA TRP A 299 8.47 -13.74 -6.09
C TRP A 299 7.92 -14.13 -4.71
N ASN A 300 6.95 -15.05 -4.64
CA ASN A 300 6.29 -15.48 -3.40
C ASN A 300 6.90 -16.77 -2.79
N ASN A 301 8.21 -17.01 -2.97
CA ASN A 301 8.91 -18.21 -2.50
C ASN A 301 8.93 -18.43 -0.97
N PHE A 302 8.17 -17.64 -0.20
CA PHE A 302 7.94 -17.81 1.25
C PHE A 302 7.26 -19.13 1.63
N LEU A 303 6.62 -19.85 0.69
CA LEU A 303 6.01 -21.15 0.98
C LEU A 303 6.98 -22.35 0.89
N ASN A 304 8.24 -22.13 0.52
CA ASN A 304 9.31 -23.10 0.85
C ASN A 304 9.75 -22.88 2.31
N ILE A 305 8.80 -22.97 3.24
CA ILE A 305 9.14 -23.24 4.63
C ILE A 305 9.87 -24.58 4.61
N ASN A 306 11.14 -24.56 5.02
CA ASN A 306 11.92 -25.76 5.24
C ASN A 306 11.12 -26.69 6.16
N THR A 307 10.51 -27.72 5.58
CA THR A 307 9.93 -28.86 6.29
C THR A 307 10.96 -29.64 7.13
N ASP A 308 12.23 -29.22 7.08
CA ASP A 308 13.37 -29.77 7.82
C ASP A 308 13.76 -28.97 9.08
N SER A 309 13.03 -27.90 9.45
CA SER A 309 13.21 -27.26 10.76
C SER A 309 12.32 -27.94 11.81
N ASP A 310 12.95 -28.55 12.82
CA ASP A 310 12.32 -29.01 14.07
C ASP A 310 11.84 -27.84 14.96
N ASP A 311 11.69 -26.64 14.38
CA ASP A 311 11.23 -25.46 15.09
C ASP A 311 9.73 -25.63 15.39
N PRO A 312 9.30 -25.32 16.62
CA PRO A 312 7.94 -25.56 17.03
C PRO A 312 7.01 -24.72 16.15
N ILE A 313 6.08 -25.40 15.48
CA ILE A 313 4.88 -24.93 14.76
C ILE A 313 4.13 -23.75 15.45
N PHE A 314 4.46 -23.47 16.71
CA PHE A 314 3.97 -22.37 17.51
C PHE A 314 4.40 -20.96 17.08
N GLU A 315 5.55 -20.77 16.43
CA GLU A 315 5.95 -19.43 15.93
C GLU A 315 5.13 -18.99 14.71
N ASP A 316 4.71 -19.92 13.85
CA ASP A 316 3.95 -19.62 12.62
C ASP A 316 2.43 -19.56 12.82
N LEU A 317 1.91 -19.99 13.98
CA LEU A 317 0.47 -20.02 14.31
C LEU A 317 0.05 -18.96 15.33
N ALA A 318 0.98 -18.16 15.82
CA ALA A 318 0.68 -17.12 16.80
C ALA A 318 0.01 -15.93 16.12
N ALA A 319 -1.32 -15.85 16.23
CA ALA A 319 -2.02 -14.59 15.97
C ALA A 319 -1.31 -13.46 16.76
N PRO A 320 -1.16 -12.25 16.20
CA PRO A 320 -0.52 -11.15 16.91
C PRO A 320 -1.15 -10.89 18.27
N ASP A 321 -0.37 -10.37 19.23
CA ASP A 321 -0.84 -10.11 20.61
C ASP A 321 -2.15 -9.28 20.63
N PHE A 322 -2.28 -8.28 19.75
CA PHE A 322 -3.49 -7.46 19.66
C PHE A 322 -4.74 -8.27 19.28
N VAL A 323 -4.62 -9.40 18.58
CA VAL A 323 -5.75 -10.29 18.29
C VAL A 323 -6.23 -10.99 19.56
N PHE A 324 -5.32 -11.40 20.45
CA PHE A 324 -5.69 -11.93 21.76
C PHE A 324 -6.40 -10.87 22.59
N ASP A 325 -5.86 -9.65 22.62
CA ASP A 325 -6.44 -8.52 23.34
C ASP A 325 -7.86 -8.22 22.83
N ALA A 326 -8.06 -8.17 21.52
CA ALA A 326 -9.37 -7.96 20.90
C ALA A 326 -10.41 -9.02 21.32
N TYR A 327 -10.04 -10.30 21.33
CA TYR A 327 -10.95 -11.36 21.79
C TYR A 327 -11.30 -11.23 23.28
N ILE A 328 -10.35 -10.79 24.11
CA ILE A 328 -10.58 -10.55 25.54
C ILE A 328 -11.51 -9.34 25.73
N GLU A 329 -11.29 -8.25 25.00
CA GLU A 329 -12.13 -7.05 25.04
C GLU A 329 -13.55 -7.32 24.54
N ASP A 330 -13.75 -8.13 23.50
CA ASP A 330 -15.10 -8.57 23.07
C ASP A 330 -15.83 -9.32 24.18
N GLN A 331 -15.14 -10.19 24.94
CA GLN A 331 -15.75 -10.87 26.08
C GLN A 331 -16.11 -9.90 27.23
N LEU A 332 -15.23 -8.94 27.53
CA LEU A 332 -15.50 -7.89 28.52
C LEU A 332 -16.69 -7.02 28.09
N PHE A 333 -16.81 -6.71 26.80
CA PHE A 333 -17.96 -6.00 26.23
C PHE A 333 -19.27 -6.78 26.41
N GLU A 334 -19.25 -8.10 26.23
CA GLU A 334 -20.38 -9.00 26.52
C GLU A 334 -20.61 -9.27 28.01
N LYS A 335 -19.73 -8.78 28.89
CA LYS A 335 -19.73 -9.06 30.33
C LYS A 335 -19.60 -10.55 30.64
N LYS A 336 -18.80 -11.27 29.83
CA LYS A 336 -18.45 -12.68 30.00
C LYS A 336 -16.94 -12.82 30.16
N TYR A 337 -16.51 -13.97 30.68
CA TYR A 337 -15.11 -14.36 30.65
C TYR A 337 -15.00 -15.88 30.56
N ASP A 338 -14.44 -16.36 29.46
CA ASP A 338 -14.20 -17.76 29.17
C ASP A 338 -12.89 -17.87 28.35
N PRO A 339 -11.75 -18.16 29.00
CA PRO A 339 -10.46 -18.23 28.33
C PRO A 339 -10.34 -19.42 27.39
N ASP A 340 -11.09 -20.50 27.64
CA ASP A 340 -11.15 -21.65 26.72
C ASP A 340 -11.82 -21.23 25.40
N LEU A 341 -12.87 -20.40 25.48
CA LEU A 341 -13.54 -19.88 24.29
C LEU A 341 -12.70 -18.88 23.49
N VAL A 342 -11.83 -18.08 24.15
CA VAL A 342 -10.84 -17.25 23.43
C VAL A 342 -9.88 -18.15 22.66
N LEU A 343 -9.36 -19.18 23.34
CA LEU A 343 -8.42 -20.12 22.76
C LEU A 343 -9.02 -20.86 21.56
N ASP A 344 -10.25 -21.37 21.67
CA ASP A 344 -10.95 -22.08 20.59
C ASP A 344 -11.32 -21.16 19.40
N ARG A 345 -11.36 -19.83 19.59
CA ARG A 345 -11.61 -18.87 18.51
C ARG A 345 -10.34 -18.50 17.74
N ILE A 346 -9.19 -18.48 18.42
CA ILE A 346 -7.88 -18.20 17.83
C ILE A 346 -7.34 -19.46 17.15
N LEU A 347 -7.53 -20.61 17.78
CA LEU A 347 -7.06 -21.86 17.22
C LEU A 347 -7.92 -22.30 16.03
N PRO A 348 -7.29 -22.82 14.97
CA PRO A 348 -8.02 -23.36 13.83
C PRO A 348 -8.73 -24.66 14.19
N ASP A 349 -9.84 -24.92 13.51
CA ASP A 349 -10.56 -26.18 13.64
C ASP A 349 -9.62 -27.38 13.32
N GLY A 350 -9.62 -28.37 14.21
CA GLY A 350 -8.81 -29.58 14.09
C GLY A 350 -7.37 -29.50 14.61
N VAL A 351 -6.92 -28.36 15.16
CA VAL A 351 -5.64 -28.30 15.89
C VAL A 351 -5.79 -28.93 17.27
N HIS A 352 -4.95 -29.91 17.57
CA HIS A 352 -4.87 -30.51 18.90
C HIS A 352 -3.58 -30.08 19.59
N LEU A 353 -3.70 -29.14 20.52
CA LEU A 353 -2.59 -28.73 21.37
C LEU A 353 -2.26 -29.82 22.39
N LYS A 354 -0.96 -29.97 22.71
CA LYS A 354 -0.57 -30.78 23.87
C LYS A 354 -1.09 -30.12 25.15
N PRO A 355 -1.36 -30.90 26.22
CA PRO A 355 -1.87 -30.35 27.47
C PRO A 355 -0.99 -29.24 28.08
N GLU A 356 0.33 -29.32 27.90
CA GLU A 356 1.29 -28.34 28.40
C GLU A 356 1.21 -27.02 27.62
N GLU A 357 1.16 -27.10 26.29
CA GLU A 357 1.01 -25.96 25.37
C GLU A 357 -0.32 -25.22 25.63
N ARG A 358 -1.42 -25.98 25.74
CA ARG A 358 -2.74 -25.43 26.09
C ARG A 358 -2.70 -24.66 27.41
N LYS A 359 -2.00 -25.20 28.42
CA LYS A 359 -1.89 -24.54 29.72
C LYS A 359 -1.11 -23.22 29.65
N ILE A 360 -0.07 -23.15 28.83
CA ILE A 360 0.73 -21.94 28.63
C ILE A 360 -0.14 -20.85 27.98
N LEU A 361 -0.89 -21.18 26.93
CA LEU A 361 -1.75 -20.21 26.24
C LEU A 361 -2.89 -19.71 27.13
N LEU A 362 -3.54 -20.60 27.89
CA LEU A 362 -4.57 -20.17 28.85
C LEU A 362 -4.01 -19.25 29.93
N LEU A 363 -2.79 -19.53 30.42
CA LEU A 363 -2.13 -18.66 31.39
C LEU A 363 -1.77 -17.29 30.78
N HIS A 364 -1.40 -17.26 29.50
CA HIS A 364 -1.19 -16.02 28.76
C HIS A 364 -2.49 -15.20 28.64
N ILE A 365 -3.59 -15.82 28.20
CA ILE A 365 -4.92 -15.19 28.11
C ILE A 365 -5.36 -14.66 29.49
N ASP A 366 -5.21 -15.45 30.56
CA ASP A 366 -5.51 -15.02 31.93
C ASP A 366 -4.68 -13.80 32.35
N SER A 367 -3.40 -13.78 31.98
CA SER A 367 -2.50 -12.65 32.26
C SER A 367 -2.95 -11.39 31.52
N CYS A 368 -3.22 -11.48 30.22
CA CYS A 368 -3.69 -10.36 29.40
C CYS A 368 -5.03 -9.82 29.91
N HIS A 369 -5.99 -10.70 30.19
CA HIS A 369 -7.27 -10.30 30.78
C HIS A 369 -7.13 -9.57 32.12
N ALA A 370 -6.24 -10.04 33.01
CA ALA A 370 -5.99 -9.35 34.28
C ALA A 370 -5.37 -7.95 34.12
N ILE A 371 -4.68 -7.70 33.00
CA ILE A 371 -4.15 -6.38 32.64
C ILE A 371 -5.28 -5.52 32.07
N ILE A 372 -5.90 -5.96 30.97
CA ILE A 372 -6.91 -5.22 30.21
C ILE A 372 -8.10 -4.82 31.10
N LYS A 373 -8.61 -5.76 31.90
CA LYS A 373 -9.79 -5.54 32.76
C LYS A 373 -9.66 -4.36 33.72
N LYS A 374 -8.44 -3.99 34.12
CA LYS A 374 -8.22 -2.89 35.07
C LYS A 374 -8.55 -1.53 34.46
N ASP A 375 -8.24 -1.38 33.17
CA ASP A 375 -8.33 -0.11 32.46
C ASP A 375 -9.48 -0.08 31.45
N TYR A 376 -10.10 -1.24 31.18
CA TYR A 376 -11.23 -1.39 30.27
C TYR A 376 -12.45 -0.57 30.69
N ASN A 377 -12.95 0.25 29.77
CA ASN A 377 -14.14 1.08 29.97
C ASN A 377 -15.23 0.73 28.94
N TRP A 378 -16.24 0.00 29.41
CA TRP A 378 -17.39 -0.42 28.60
C TRP A 378 -18.14 0.75 27.92
N PHE A 379 -18.19 1.93 28.54
CA PHE A 379 -18.86 3.09 27.94
C PHE A 379 -18.06 3.71 26.80
N ALA A 380 -16.73 3.69 26.89
CA ALA A 380 -15.87 4.15 25.80
C ALA A 380 -15.91 3.15 24.63
N ASP A 381 -16.06 1.86 24.95
CA ASP A 381 -16.11 0.77 23.98
C ASP A 381 -17.48 0.61 23.28
N PHE A 382 -18.45 1.47 23.55
CA PHE A 382 -19.82 1.29 23.07
C PHE A 382 -19.94 1.34 21.53
N HIS A 383 -19.17 2.20 20.88
CA HIS A 383 -19.19 2.38 19.43
C HIS A 383 -18.28 1.40 18.69
N ILE A 384 -17.11 1.10 19.25
CA ILE A 384 -16.10 0.22 18.64
C ILE A 384 -16.29 -1.27 18.99
N GLY A 385 -16.91 -1.62 20.12
CA GLY A 385 -17.14 -3.01 20.53
C GLY A 385 -17.93 -3.86 19.52
N PRO A 386 -19.03 -3.35 18.92
CA PRO A 386 -19.71 -4.04 17.83
C PRO A 386 -18.84 -4.22 16.58
N LEU A 387 -18.01 -3.23 16.23
CA LEU A 387 -17.09 -3.30 15.09
C LEU A 387 -16.00 -4.35 15.33
N ARG A 388 -15.40 -4.35 16.53
CA ARG A 388 -14.43 -5.36 16.97
C ARG A 388 -14.98 -6.76 16.79
N ARG A 389 -16.22 -7.01 17.26
CA ARG A 389 -16.87 -8.32 17.11
C ARG A 389 -17.02 -8.74 15.66
N ARG A 390 -17.47 -7.83 14.79
CA ARG A 390 -17.63 -8.10 13.36
C ARG A 390 -16.29 -8.43 12.71
N ALA A 391 -15.27 -7.61 12.97
CA ALA A 391 -13.90 -7.84 12.50
C ALA A 391 -13.36 -9.20 12.96
N LEU A 392 -13.50 -9.55 14.25
CA LEU A 392 -13.08 -10.86 14.77
C LEU A 392 -13.84 -12.04 14.12
N ALA A 393 -15.13 -11.88 13.84
CA ALA A 393 -15.92 -12.91 13.17
C ALA A 393 -15.45 -13.13 11.72
N LEU A 394 -15.17 -12.06 10.98
CA LEU A 394 -14.63 -12.13 9.62
C LEU A 394 -13.20 -12.68 9.61
N TYR A 395 -12.32 -12.20 10.51
CA TYR A 395 -10.97 -12.70 10.70
C TYR A 395 -10.96 -14.21 10.91
N ARG A 396 -11.83 -14.72 11.80
CA ARG A 396 -11.93 -16.16 12.05
C ARG A 396 -12.30 -16.95 10.80
N LYS A 397 -13.29 -16.49 10.02
CA LYS A 397 -13.71 -17.15 8.78
C LYS A 397 -12.59 -17.15 7.74
N ALA A 398 -11.92 -16.01 7.56
CA ALA A 398 -10.81 -15.87 6.61
C ALA A 398 -9.62 -16.74 7.02
N ASN A 399 -9.20 -16.67 8.29
CA ASN A 399 -8.11 -17.49 8.84
C ASN A 399 -8.39 -18.99 8.69
N GLN A 400 -9.62 -19.43 8.97
CA GLN A 400 -10.01 -20.82 8.78
C GLN A 400 -9.84 -21.26 7.32
N LEU A 401 -10.29 -20.44 6.35
CA LEU A 401 -10.16 -20.78 4.93
C LEU A 401 -8.69 -20.78 4.47
N VAL A 402 -7.89 -19.80 4.90
CA VAL A 402 -6.44 -19.74 4.63
C VAL A 402 -5.76 -21.03 5.08
N LEU A 403 -6.05 -21.47 6.30
CA LEU A 403 -5.45 -22.68 6.86
C LEU A 403 -5.98 -23.98 6.23
N GLU A 404 -7.23 -23.99 5.80
CA GLU A 404 -7.77 -25.13 5.04
C GLU A 404 -7.09 -25.26 3.67
N ILE A 405 -6.82 -24.12 3.00
CA ILE A 405 -6.05 -24.07 1.76
C ILE A 405 -4.62 -24.55 2.04
N ASP A 406 -3.92 -23.97 3.02
CA ASP A 406 -2.54 -24.33 3.37
C ASP A 406 -2.38 -25.84 3.63
N ARG A 407 -3.27 -26.43 4.43
CA ARG A 407 -3.26 -27.88 4.72
C ARG A 407 -3.55 -28.77 3.53
N SER A 408 -4.19 -28.24 2.49
CA SER A 408 -4.70 -29.03 1.35
C SER A 408 -4.00 -28.73 0.04
N ALA A 409 -3.27 -27.63 -0.04
CA ALA A 409 -2.67 -27.13 -1.25
C ALA A 409 -1.42 -27.95 -1.59
N VAL A 410 -1.55 -28.79 -2.61
CA VAL A 410 -0.37 -29.41 -3.26
C VAL A 410 0.24 -28.45 -4.28
N ASN A 411 -0.58 -27.62 -4.93
CA ASN A 411 -0.14 -26.54 -5.81
C ASN A 411 -1.19 -25.39 -5.80
N LEU A 412 -0.80 -24.21 -5.32
CA LEU A 412 -1.65 -23.02 -5.27
C LEU A 412 -1.95 -22.41 -6.66
N GLU A 413 -1.14 -22.68 -7.68
CA GLU A 413 -1.38 -22.21 -9.06
C GLU A 413 -2.67 -22.80 -9.67
N ARG A 414 -3.20 -23.89 -9.09
CA ARG A 414 -4.46 -24.53 -9.53
C ARG A 414 -5.70 -23.92 -8.91
N TYR A 415 -5.53 -23.09 -7.89
CA TYR A 415 -6.64 -22.38 -7.27
C TYR A 415 -7.03 -21.17 -8.13
N PRO A 416 -8.29 -20.73 -8.04
CA PRO A 416 -8.72 -19.46 -8.63
C PRO A 416 -7.85 -18.30 -8.09
N GLN A 417 -7.10 -17.62 -8.97
CA GLN A 417 -6.03 -16.71 -8.53
C GLN A 417 -6.60 -15.39 -7.98
N GLN A 418 -7.58 -14.76 -8.65
CA GLN A 418 -8.22 -13.56 -8.11
C GLN A 418 -8.82 -13.80 -6.72
N GLU A 419 -9.50 -14.92 -6.51
CA GLU A 419 -10.15 -15.26 -5.25
C GLU A 419 -9.11 -15.46 -4.14
N LEU A 420 -7.95 -16.03 -4.45
CA LEU A 420 -6.82 -16.12 -3.51
C LEU A 420 -6.28 -14.72 -3.15
N VAL A 421 -6.15 -13.82 -4.12
CA VAL A 421 -5.75 -12.43 -3.87
C VAL A 421 -6.74 -11.75 -2.94
N ILE A 422 -8.04 -11.84 -3.24
CA ILE A 422 -9.11 -11.23 -2.45
C ILE A 422 -9.08 -11.80 -1.01
N LEU A 423 -8.89 -13.10 -0.83
CA LEU A 423 -8.79 -13.71 0.49
C LEU A 423 -7.61 -13.13 1.29
N SER A 424 -6.44 -12.98 0.64
CA SER A 424 -5.25 -12.39 1.27
C SER A 424 -5.47 -10.93 1.65
N GLN A 425 -6.07 -10.13 0.75
CA GLN A 425 -6.43 -8.74 1.00
C GLN A 425 -7.41 -8.62 2.18
N ILE A 426 -8.48 -9.42 2.20
CA ILE A 426 -9.44 -9.45 3.31
C ILE A 426 -8.74 -9.83 4.62
N PHE A 427 -7.90 -10.86 4.61
CA PHE A 427 -7.21 -11.30 5.82
C PHE A 427 -6.31 -10.19 6.40
N ASN A 428 -5.49 -9.56 5.57
CA ASN A 428 -4.59 -8.49 5.99
C ASN A 428 -5.37 -7.23 6.42
N HIS A 429 -6.41 -6.84 5.68
CA HIS A 429 -7.19 -5.64 5.98
C HIS A 429 -8.00 -5.79 7.27
N VAL A 430 -8.60 -6.95 7.51
CA VAL A 430 -9.29 -7.22 8.79
C VAL A 430 -8.30 -7.21 9.96
N LEU A 431 -7.10 -7.77 9.76
CA LEU A 431 -6.06 -7.74 10.79
C LEU A 431 -5.64 -6.30 11.11
N HIS A 432 -5.52 -5.44 10.10
CA HIS A 432 -5.24 -4.02 10.28
C HIS A 432 -6.38 -3.27 10.98
N VAL A 433 -7.64 -3.54 10.64
CA VAL A 433 -8.80 -2.99 11.35
C VAL A 433 -8.77 -3.37 12.83
N LEU A 434 -8.44 -4.63 13.16
CA LEU A 434 -8.26 -5.06 14.54
C LEU A 434 -7.11 -4.32 15.23
N GLU A 435 -5.98 -4.14 14.54
CA GLU A 435 -4.85 -3.38 15.08
C GLU A 435 -5.24 -1.93 15.40
N ILE A 436 -5.96 -1.22 14.50
CA ILE A 436 -6.42 0.15 14.75
C ILE A 436 -7.36 0.21 15.95
N ILE A 437 -8.33 -0.72 16.04
CA ILE A 437 -9.30 -0.76 17.14
C ILE A 437 -8.60 -0.92 18.49
N GLU A 438 -7.61 -1.82 18.58
CA GLU A 438 -6.92 -2.12 19.84
C GLU A 438 -5.83 -1.10 20.19
N CYS A 439 -5.03 -0.69 19.20
CA CYS A 439 -3.88 0.20 19.43
C CYS A 439 -4.25 1.68 19.44
N GLU A 440 -5.29 2.08 18.68
CA GLU A 440 -5.69 3.48 18.48
C GLU A 440 -7.22 3.67 18.63
N PRO A 441 -7.82 3.31 19.78
CA PRO A 441 -9.28 3.29 19.97
C PRO A 441 -9.96 4.65 19.80
N ALA A 442 -9.22 5.75 20.00
CA ALA A 442 -9.74 7.10 19.75
C ALA A 442 -9.94 7.37 18.26
N ALA A 443 -8.95 7.02 17.42
CA ALA A 443 -9.06 7.12 15.96
C ALA A 443 -10.15 6.18 15.44
N ALA A 444 -10.17 4.93 15.92
CA ALA A 444 -11.23 3.96 15.57
C ALA A 444 -12.65 4.45 15.89
N THR A 445 -12.81 5.28 16.92
CA THR A 445 -14.11 5.87 17.27
C THR A 445 -14.47 7.04 16.34
N GLU A 446 -13.49 7.84 15.92
CA GLU A 446 -13.69 8.92 14.95
C GLU A 446 -14.08 8.36 13.57
N ASP A 447 -13.46 7.24 13.17
CA ASP A 447 -13.63 6.62 11.86
C ASP A 447 -14.61 5.43 11.88
N ALA A 448 -15.47 5.34 12.89
CA ALA A 448 -16.33 4.18 13.12
C ALA A 448 -17.26 3.84 11.93
N ASP A 449 -17.80 4.86 11.26
CA ASP A 449 -18.66 4.69 10.09
C ASP A 449 -17.87 4.18 8.87
N GLU A 450 -16.63 4.63 8.69
CA GLU A 450 -15.74 4.18 7.62
C GLU A 450 -15.30 2.73 7.84
N ILE A 451 -14.94 2.38 9.08
CA ILE A 451 -14.63 1.00 9.49
C ILE A 451 -15.85 0.10 9.26
N ALA A 452 -17.05 0.56 9.59
CA ALA A 452 -18.28 -0.21 9.36
C ALA A 452 -18.52 -0.48 7.87
N ALA A 453 -18.41 0.54 7.01
CA ALA A 453 -18.56 0.41 5.57
C ALA A 453 -17.49 -0.50 4.96
N SER A 454 -16.25 -0.40 5.44
CA SER A 454 -15.14 -1.28 5.03
C SER A 454 -15.42 -2.75 5.39
N LEU A 455 -15.92 -3.01 6.60
CA LEU A 455 -16.32 -4.36 7.03
C LEU A 455 -17.48 -4.91 6.18
N ASP A 456 -18.49 -4.09 5.85
CA ASP A 456 -19.59 -4.49 4.96
C ASP A 456 -19.05 -4.95 3.59
N GLY A 457 -18.13 -4.17 3.00
CA GLY A 457 -17.51 -4.50 1.72
C GLY A 457 -16.69 -5.80 1.78
N MET A 458 -15.88 -5.98 2.82
CA MET A 458 -15.09 -7.21 2.99
C MET A 458 -15.95 -8.44 3.27
N GLU A 459 -17.04 -8.31 4.03
CA GLU A 459 -17.98 -9.40 4.29
C GLU A 459 -18.64 -9.85 2.97
N CYS A 460 -19.11 -8.92 2.14
CA CYS A 460 -19.65 -9.22 0.80
C CYS A 460 -18.61 -9.91 -0.09
N ASN A 461 -17.40 -9.35 -0.20
CA ASN A 461 -16.32 -9.93 -1.00
C ASN A 461 -15.96 -11.34 -0.53
N PHE A 462 -15.92 -11.59 0.79
CA PHE A 462 -15.66 -12.92 1.34
C PHE A 462 -16.75 -13.91 0.95
N GLU A 463 -18.01 -13.52 1.04
CA GLU A 463 -19.15 -14.37 0.67
C GLU A 463 -19.07 -14.78 -0.81
N ASP A 464 -18.71 -13.84 -1.70
CA ASP A 464 -18.56 -14.09 -3.13
C ASP A 464 -17.44 -15.10 -3.45
N ILE A 465 -16.28 -15.00 -2.80
CA ILE A 465 -15.13 -15.87 -3.10
C ILE A 465 -15.14 -17.22 -2.34
N SER A 466 -15.79 -17.28 -1.17
CA SER A 466 -15.63 -18.40 -0.23
C SER A 466 -16.07 -19.74 -0.81
N GLY A 467 -17.12 -19.75 -1.65
CA GLY A 467 -17.64 -20.94 -2.29
C GLY A 467 -16.63 -21.58 -3.25
N GLU A 468 -16.03 -20.77 -4.12
CA GLU A 468 -15.08 -21.24 -5.13
C GLU A 468 -13.80 -21.79 -4.50
N LEU A 469 -13.25 -21.08 -3.52
CA LEU A 469 -12.06 -21.52 -2.78
C LEU A 469 -12.33 -22.80 -2.00
N THR A 470 -13.48 -22.90 -1.32
CA THR A 470 -13.86 -24.10 -0.58
C THR A 470 -14.01 -25.32 -1.51
N ASP A 471 -14.54 -25.11 -2.71
CA ASP A 471 -14.68 -26.18 -3.70
C ASP A 471 -13.32 -26.58 -4.30
N ALA A 472 -12.40 -25.64 -4.50
CA ALA A 472 -11.01 -25.92 -4.85
C ALA A 472 -10.31 -26.75 -3.78
N VAL A 473 -10.46 -26.39 -2.49
CA VAL A 473 -9.95 -27.17 -1.35
C VAL A 473 -10.48 -28.61 -1.37
N LYS A 474 -11.79 -28.80 -1.58
CA LYS A 474 -12.38 -30.15 -1.68
C LYS A 474 -11.84 -30.95 -2.87
N SER A 475 -11.60 -30.30 -4.00
CA SER A 475 -11.05 -30.91 -5.21
C SER A 475 -9.62 -31.42 -4.96
N GLU A 476 -8.76 -30.58 -4.38
CA GLU A 476 -7.37 -30.96 -4.07
C GLU A 476 -7.30 -32.03 -2.97
N LYS A 477 -8.14 -31.95 -1.93
CA LYS A 477 -8.28 -33.02 -0.92
C LYS A 477 -8.65 -34.37 -1.56
N ARG A 478 -9.45 -34.39 -2.63
CA ARG A 478 -9.82 -35.61 -3.36
C ARG A 478 -8.69 -36.12 -4.26
N ASN A 479 -7.96 -35.22 -4.91
CA ASN A 479 -6.85 -35.56 -5.79
C ASN A 479 -5.60 -36.05 -5.03
N GLY A 480 -5.45 -35.70 -3.75
CA GLY A 480 -4.40 -36.21 -2.85
C GLY A 480 -4.55 -37.69 -2.44
N PHE A 481 -5.70 -38.32 -2.68
CA PHE A 481 -5.87 -39.76 -2.44
C PHE A 481 -5.33 -40.59 -3.62
N ILE A 482 -4.03 -40.89 -3.59
CA ILE A 482 -3.47 -41.96 -4.42
C ILE A 482 -4.02 -43.29 -3.89
N VAL A 483 -4.84 -43.96 -4.71
CA VAL A 483 -5.24 -45.35 -4.45
C VAL A 483 -3.98 -46.21 -4.52
N VAL A 484 -3.43 -46.57 -3.36
CA VAL A 484 -2.42 -47.62 -3.24
C VAL A 484 -3.11 -48.92 -3.65
N LYS A 485 -2.72 -49.48 -4.79
CA LYS A 485 -3.12 -50.82 -5.23
C LYS A 485 -2.32 -51.89 -4.54
#